data_AF-A0A1H3W236-F1
#
_entry.id   AF-A0A1H3W236-F1
#
_cell.length_a   1.000
_cell.length_b   1.000
_cell.length_c   1.000
_cell.angle_alpha   90.00
_cell.angle_beta   90.00
_cell.angle_gamma   90.00
#
_symmetry.space_group_name_H-M   'P 1'
#
loop_
_entity.id
_entity.type
_entity.pdbx_description
1 polymer ?
#
loop_
_entity_poly.entity_id
_entity_poly.type
_entity_poly.pdbx_seq_one_letter_code
_entity_poly.pdbx_strand_id
1 'polypeptide(L)'
;MGSDPNVEARLVEIAALKKHIINYSKTKDTYAEYRKSGYSKKFFEEHRKAITLCKAAKEAFSKNEGKLPKIKELNQEYSEVLQEKKKTYVEYRQAKQDMKDIQMAKYNVDLFLKFEEQKDQAEKQKTTEQTR
;
A
#
# COMPACT_ATOMS: atom_id res chain seq x y z
N MET A 1 4.77 -11.76 3.82
CA MET A 1 3.96 -10.84 4.64
C MET A 1 3.48 -9.74 3.71
N GLY A 2 2.17 -9.69 3.45
CA GLY A 2 1.56 -8.63 2.64
C GLY A 2 1.53 -7.32 3.42
N SER A 3 1.34 -6.20 2.73
CA SER A 3 1.17 -4.87 3.33
C SER A 3 0.16 -4.94 4.48
N ASP A 4 0.45 -4.27 5.60
CA ASP A 4 -0.48 -4.17 6.73
C ASP A 4 -1.85 -3.64 6.23
N PRO A 5 -2.96 -4.37 6.43
CA PRO A 5 -4.29 -3.96 6.00
C PRO A 5 -4.68 -2.55 6.49
N ASN A 6 -4.11 -2.13 7.61
CA ASN A 6 -4.35 -0.83 8.22
C ASN A 6 -3.79 0.32 7.35
N VAL A 7 -2.60 0.15 6.78
CA VAL A 7 -1.93 1.14 5.91
C VAL A 7 -2.71 1.36 4.62
N GLU A 8 -3.24 0.28 4.02
CA GLU A 8 -4.03 0.38 2.80
C GLU A 8 -5.41 1.00 3.05
N ALA A 9 -6.07 0.61 4.14
CA ALA A 9 -7.33 1.22 4.56
C ALA A 9 -7.16 2.74 4.79
N ARG A 10 -6.08 3.14 5.47
CA ARG A 10 -5.81 4.56 5.75
C ARG A 10 -5.57 5.38 4.49
N LEU A 11 -4.87 4.85 3.49
CA LEU A 11 -4.69 5.52 2.19
C LEU A 11 -6.03 5.76 1.48
N VAL A 12 -6.94 4.78 1.53
CA VAL A 12 -8.28 4.88 0.95
C VAL A 12 -9.12 5.93 1.68
N GLU A 13 -9.09 5.93 3.01
CA GLU A 13 -9.77 6.93 3.84
C GLU A 13 -9.29 8.34 3.54
N ILE A 14 -7.97 8.58 3.50
CA ILE A 14 -7.39 9.88 3.19
C ILE A 14 -7.82 10.33 1.78
N ALA A 15 -7.80 9.44 0.80
CA ALA A 15 -8.25 9.76 -0.56
C ALA A 15 -9.74 10.11 -0.62
N ALA A 16 -10.59 9.37 0.10
CA ALA A 16 -12.02 9.65 0.21
C ALA A 16 -12.27 11.01 0.87
N LEU A 17 -11.61 11.30 2.00
CA LEU A 17 -11.70 12.58 2.70
C LEU A 17 -11.29 13.75 1.80
N LYS A 18 -10.16 13.64 1.09
CA LYS A 18 -9.71 14.66 0.12
C LYS A 18 -10.78 14.92 -0.95
N LYS A 19 -11.37 13.85 -1.50
CA LYS A 19 -12.45 13.95 -2.49
C LYS A 19 -13.66 14.70 -1.93
N HIS A 20 -14.10 14.38 -0.71
CA HIS A 20 -15.22 15.06 -0.07
C HIS A 20 -14.93 16.54 0.19
N ILE A 21 -13.72 16.89 0.64
CA ILE A 21 -13.31 18.29 0.86
C ILE A 21 -13.35 19.09 -0.44
N ILE A 22 -12.80 18.53 -1.53
CA ILE A 22 -12.81 19.19 -2.84
C ILE A 22 -14.24 19.34 -3.37
N ASN A 23 -15.05 18.29 -3.29
CA ASN A 23 -16.44 18.30 -3.74
C ASN A 23 -17.26 19.33 -2.98
N TYR A 24 -17.12 19.37 -1.65
CA TYR A 24 -17.79 20.38 -0.83
C TYR A 24 -17.34 21.79 -1.22
N SER A 25 -16.04 22.03 -1.36
CA SER A 25 -15.51 23.34 -1.74
C SER A 25 -16.07 23.83 -3.08
N LYS A 26 -16.30 22.93 -4.05
CA LYS A 26 -16.84 23.26 -5.37
C LYS A 26 -18.35 23.41 -5.42
N THR A 27 -19.07 22.81 -4.47
CA THR A 27 -20.55 22.70 -4.51
C THR A 27 -21.25 23.44 -3.38
N LYS A 28 -20.50 24.00 -2.43
CA LYS A 28 -21.04 24.75 -1.28
C LYS A 28 -21.90 25.94 -1.71
N ASP A 29 -21.52 26.65 -2.76
CA ASP A 29 -22.19 27.89 -3.19
C ASP A 29 -23.51 27.55 -3.89
N THR A 30 -23.50 26.57 -4.81
CA THR A 30 -24.72 26.00 -5.41
C THR A 30 -25.67 25.44 -4.37
N TYR A 31 -25.15 24.79 -3.32
CA TYR A 31 -25.99 24.30 -2.23
C TYR A 31 -26.55 25.45 -1.37
N ALA A 32 -25.80 26.55 -1.21
CA ALA A 32 -26.28 27.73 -0.51
C ALA A 32 -27.41 28.42 -1.29
N GLU A 33 -27.29 28.53 -2.61
CA GLU A 33 -28.36 28.99 -3.50
C GLU A 33 -29.59 28.08 -3.47
N TYR A 34 -29.38 26.76 -3.46
CA TYR A 34 -30.47 25.79 -3.27
C TYR A 34 -31.22 26.00 -1.94
N ARG A 35 -30.50 26.32 -0.86
CA ARG A 35 -31.12 26.64 0.43
C ARG A 35 -31.88 27.97 0.37
N LYS A 36 -31.33 28.99 -0.30
CA LYS A 36 -31.97 30.31 -0.48
C LYS A 36 -33.22 30.24 -1.35
N SER A 37 -33.27 29.34 -2.33
CA SER A 37 -34.45 29.12 -3.18
C SER A 37 -35.57 28.34 -2.47
N GLY A 38 -35.43 28.07 -1.16
CA GLY A 38 -36.43 27.35 -0.38
C GLY A 38 -36.54 25.88 -0.76
N TYR A 39 -35.43 25.26 -1.19
CA TYR A 39 -35.42 23.88 -1.68
C TYR A 39 -36.29 23.65 -2.92
N SER A 40 -36.26 24.61 -3.86
CA SER A 40 -37.00 24.53 -5.12
C SER A 40 -36.69 23.23 -5.89
N LYS A 41 -37.73 22.50 -6.27
CA LYS A 41 -37.60 21.25 -7.03
C LYS A 41 -36.93 21.45 -8.39
N LYS A 42 -37.24 22.56 -9.07
CA LYS A 42 -36.61 22.91 -10.36
C LYS A 42 -35.10 23.09 -10.21
N PHE A 43 -34.67 23.85 -9.19
CA PHE A 43 -33.25 24.05 -8.89
C PHE A 43 -32.56 22.73 -8.51
N PHE A 44 -33.25 21.86 -7.76
CA PHE A 44 -32.73 20.54 -7.43
C PHE A 44 -32.47 19.68 -8.67
N GLU A 45 -33.36 19.71 -9.65
CA GLU A 45 -33.22 18.93 -10.88
C GLU A 45 -32.07 19.45 -11.75
N GLU A 46 -31.95 20.77 -11.91
CA GLU A 46 -30.87 21.42 -12.67
C GLU A 46 -29.49 21.19 -12.02
N HIS A 47 -29.41 21.27 -10.69
CA HIS A 47 -28.15 21.16 -9.95
C HIS A 47 -28.00 19.83 -9.19
N ARG A 48 -28.72 18.79 -9.61
CA ARG A 48 -28.84 17.50 -8.89
C ARG A 48 -27.50 16.92 -8.49
N LYS A 49 -26.53 16.89 -9.43
CA LYS A 49 -25.19 16.36 -9.19
C LYS A 49 -24.46 17.14 -8.10
N ALA A 50 -24.44 18.47 -8.18
CA ALA A 50 -23.74 19.33 -7.23
C ALA A 50 -24.34 19.22 -5.82
N ILE A 51 -25.67 19.23 -5.72
CA ILE A 51 -26.39 19.11 -4.44
C ILE A 51 -26.14 17.74 -3.80
N THR A 52 -26.16 16.67 -4.60
CA THR A 52 -25.89 15.30 -4.11
C THR A 52 -24.46 15.16 -3.61
N LEU A 53 -23.47 15.69 -4.34
CA LEU A 53 -22.06 15.68 -3.92
C LEU A 53 -21.84 16.48 -2.63
N CYS A 54 -22.48 17.64 -2.50
CA CYS A 54 -22.41 18.46 -1.29
C CYS A 54 -23.01 17.75 -0.08
N LYS A 55 -24.17 17.10 -0.25
CA LYS A 55 -24.82 16.29 0.79
C LYS A 55 -23.92 15.12 1.23
N ALA A 56 -23.39 14.36 0.27
CA ALA A 56 -22.50 13.24 0.56
C ALA A 56 -21.23 13.69 1.30
N ALA A 57 -20.65 14.83 0.92
CA ALA A 57 -19.51 15.40 1.63
C ALA A 57 -19.86 15.81 3.06
N LYS A 58 -21.01 16.46 3.29
CA LYS A 58 -21.47 16.82 4.64
C LYS A 58 -21.71 15.60 5.52
N GLU A 59 -22.29 14.54 4.98
CA GLU A 59 -22.52 13.29 5.70
C GLU A 59 -21.19 12.60 6.07
N ALA A 60 -20.21 12.59 5.15
CA ALA A 60 -18.88 12.08 5.44
C ALA A 60 -18.20 12.89 6.56
N PHE A 61 -18.39 14.20 6.58
CA PHE A 61 -17.84 15.05 7.65
C PHE A 61 -18.55 14.86 8.99
N SER A 62 -19.86 14.60 9.01
CA SER A 62 -20.58 14.35 10.26
C SER A 62 -20.21 13.03 10.94
N LYS A 63 -19.71 12.06 10.16
CA LYS A 63 -19.18 10.80 10.67
C LYS A 63 -17.76 10.92 11.20
N ASN A 64 -17.09 12.06 10.96
CA ASN A 64 -15.73 12.28 11.41
C ASN A 64 -15.74 12.86 12.84
N GLU A 65 -15.06 12.19 13.76
CA GLU A 65 -14.97 12.65 15.15
C GLU A 65 -13.90 13.74 15.27
N GLY A 66 -14.34 15.00 15.38
CA GLY A 66 -13.48 16.14 15.65
C GLY A 66 -13.24 17.05 14.46
N LYS A 67 -12.08 17.73 14.47
CA LYS A 67 -11.77 18.78 13.49
C LYS A 67 -11.37 18.16 12.15
N LEU A 68 -12.04 18.58 11.08
CA LEU A 68 -11.67 18.18 9.73
C LEU A 68 -10.23 18.61 9.40
N PRO A 69 -9.35 17.68 9.01
CA PRO A 69 -7.99 18.01 8.63
C PRO A 69 -7.95 18.84 7.34
N LYS A 70 -6.92 19.66 7.21
CA LYS A 70 -6.69 20.45 5.99
C LYS A 70 -6.16 19.54 4.88
N ILE A 71 -6.41 19.92 3.62
CA ILE A 71 -5.85 19.19 2.46
C ILE A 71 -4.32 19.06 2.54
N LYS A 72 -3.62 20.07 3.08
CA LYS A 72 -2.17 20.02 3.25
C LYS A 72 -1.74 18.92 4.24
N GLU A 73 -2.43 18.81 5.37
CA GLU A 73 -2.18 17.78 6.39
C GLU A 73 -2.48 16.39 5.82
N LEU A 74 -3.60 16.23 5.12
CA LEU A 74 -3.95 14.98 4.42
C LEU A 74 -2.94 14.59 3.33
N ASN A 75 -2.33 15.56 2.63
CA ASN A 75 -1.29 15.27 1.65
C ASN A 75 0.00 14.77 2.31
N GLN A 76 0.38 15.39 3.42
CA GLN A 76 1.54 14.99 4.19
C GLN A 76 1.35 13.58 4.75
N GLU A 77 0.23 13.32 5.44
CA GLU A 77 -0.11 12.01 5.97
C GLU A 77 -0.15 10.94 4.86
N TYR A 78 -0.77 11.25 3.72
CA TYR A 78 -0.79 10.34 2.56
C TYR A 78 0.62 9.98 2.09
N SER A 79 1.54 10.95 2.07
CA SER A 79 2.92 10.73 1.64
C SER A 79 3.73 9.91 2.65
N GLU A 80 3.52 10.14 3.95
CA GLU A 80 4.15 9.40 5.04
C GLU A 80 3.70 7.93 5.03
N VAL A 81 2.38 7.69 4.95
CA VAL A 81 1.79 6.34 4.87
C VAL A 81 2.27 5.60 3.61
N LEU A 82 2.45 6.31 2.49
CA LEU A 82 3.06 5.74 1.28
C LEU A 82 4.53 5.39 1.45
N GLN A 83 5.30 6.21 2.15
CA GLN A 83 6.70 5.95 2.45
C GLN A 83 6.84 4.75 3.38
N GLU A 84 5.99 4.64 4.40
CA GLU A 84 5.93 3.48 5.28
C GLU A 84 5.63 2.20 4.51
N LYS A 85 4.59 2.22 3.66
CA LYS A 85 4.28 1.10 2.75
C LYS A 85 5.48 0.71 1.89
N LYS A 86 6.21 1.70 1.35
CA LYS A 86 7.40 1.45 0.52
C LYS A 86 8.57 0.90 1.34
N LYS A 87 8.80 1.40 2.55
CA LYS A 87 9.88 0.95 3.43
C LYS A 87 9.70 -0.53 3.78
N THR A 88 8.50 -0.90 4.23
CA THR A 88 8.14 -2.30 4.52
C THR A 88 8.30 -3.19 3.28
N TYR A 89 7.99 -2.66 2.09
CA TYR A 89 8.16 -3.40 0.85
C TYR A 89 9.63 -3.60 0.44
N VAL A 90 10.49 -2.61 0.65
CA VAL A 90 11.93 -2.72 0.36
C VAL A 90 12.60 -3.71 1.31
N GLU A 91 12.30 -3.63 2.62
CA GLU A 91 12.80 -4.58 3.61
C GLU A 91 12.34 -6.02 3.28
N TYR A 92 11.09 -6.20 2.86
CA TYR A 92 10.59 -7.49 2.37
C TYR A 92 11.38 -7.99 1.16
N ARG A 93 11.66 -7.12 0.17
CA ARG A 93 12.42 -7.49 -1.02
C ARG A 93 13.84 -7.92 -0.67
N GLN A 94 14.50 -7.19 0.22
CA GLN A 94 15.85 -7.50 0.67
C GLN A 94 15.90 -8.84 1.40
N ALA A 95 15.04 -9.05 2.40
CA ALA A 95 14.97 -10.31 3.14
C ALA A 95 14.70 -11.52 2.23
N LYS A 96 13.89 -11.36 1.18
CA LYS A 96 13.64 -12.41 0.18
C LYS A 96 14.86 -12.69 -0.69
N GLN A 97 15.64 -11.67 -1.04
CA GLN A 97 16.88 -11.81 -1.78
C GLN A 97 17.94 -12.49 -0.92
N ASP A 98 18.13 -12.04 0.32
CA ASP A 98 19.07 -12.63 1.27
C ASP A 98 18.74 -14.12 1.52
N MET A 99 17.45 -14.48 1.62
CA MET A 99 17.04 -15.87 1.76
C MET A 99 17.41 -16.73 0.55
N LYS A 100 17.27 -16.19 -0.67
CA LYS A 100 17.71 -16.90 -1.89
C LYS A 100 19.22 -17.06 -1.94
N ASP A 101 19.95 -16.01 -1.56
CA ASP A 101 21.41 -16.02 -1.59
C ASP A 101 21.97 -17.01 -0.56
N ILE A 102 21.37 -17.08 0.64
CA ILE A 102 21.69 -18.10 1.66
C ILE A 102 21.38 -19.52 1.14
N GLN A 103 20.23 -19.74 0.50
CA GLN A 103 19.88 -21.05 -0.06
C GLN A 103 20.87 -21.48 -1.16
N MET A 104 21.27 -20.54 -2.01
CA MET A 104 22.25 -20.79 -3.07
C MET A 104 23.64 -21.10 -2.50
N ALA A 105 24.09 -20.32 -1.51
CA ALA A 105 25.36 -20.57 -0.83
C ALA A 105 25.37 -21.96 -0.17
N LYS A 106 24.28 -22.33 0.51
CA LYS A 106 24.12 -23.68 1.10
C LYS A 106 24.22 -24.76 0.02
N TYR A 107 23.48 -24.62 -1.07
CA TYR A 107 23.50 -25.58 -2.17
C TYR A 107 24.89 -25.75 -2.77
N ASN A 108 25.63 -24.65 -2.96
CA ASN A 108 27.00 -24.69 -3.47
C ASN A 108 27.97 -25.40 -2.52
N VAL A 109 27.84 -25.16 -1.21
CA VAL A 109 28.62 -25.88 -0.18
C VAL A 109 28.30 -27.37 -0.19
N ASP A 110 27.01 -27.73 -0.25
CA ASP A 110 26.56 -29.12 -0.31
C ASP A 110 27.08 -29.83 -1.58
N LEU A 111 27.14 -29.13 -2.71
CA LEU A 111 27.73 -29.66 -3.95
C LEU A 111 29.24 -29.86 -3.81
N PHE A 112 29.95 -28.88 -3.25
CA PHE A 112 31.40 -28.95 -3.10
C PHE A 112 31.80 -30.14 -2.21
N LEU A 113 31.13 -30.32 -1.07
CA LEU A 113 31.33 -31.46 -0.17
C LEU A 113 31.10 -32.80 -0.89
N LYS A 114 30.02 -32.92 -1.70
CA LYS A 114 29.77 -34.13 -2.49
C LYS A 114 30.87 -34.40 -3.52
N PHE A 115 31.41 -33.34 -4.14
CA PHE A 115 32.51 -33.49 -5.09
C PHE A 115 33.81 -33.94 -4.41
N GLU A 116 34.10 -33.43 -3.22
CA GLU A 116 35.24 -33.89 -2.41
C GLU A 116 35.08 -35.36 -2.01
N GLU A 117 33.91 -35.74 -1.49
CA GLU A 117 33.61 -37.14 -1.15
C GLU A 117 33.78 -38.09 -2.34
N GLN A 118 33.32 -37.69 -3.54
CA GLN A 118 33.47 -38.47 -4.76
C GLN A 118 34.93 -38.57 -5.21
N LYS A 119 35.71 -37.49 -5.09
CA LYS A 119 37.14 -37.48 -5.38
C LYS A 119 37.91 -38.41 -4.46
N ASP A 120 37.67 -38.31 -3.15
CA ASP A 120 38.32 -39.15 -2.15
C ASP A 120 38.01 -40.64 -2.36
N GLN A 121 36.78 -40.96 -2.76
CA GLN A 121 36.40 -42.33 -3.12
C GLN A 121 37.11 -42.81 -4.40
N ALA A 122 37.18 -41.97 -5.44
CA ALA A 122 37.85 -42.31 -6.68
C ALA A 122 39.37 -42.48 -6.50
N GLU A 123 40.01 -41.67 -5.65
CA GLU A 123 41.43 -41.81 -5.31
C GLU A 123 41.69 -43.09 -4.52
N LYS A 124 40.89 -43.38 -3.50
CA LYS A 124 40.99 -44.65 -2.74
C LYS A 124 40.82 -45.89 -3.62
N GLN A 125 39.90 -45.85 -4.58
CA GLN A 125 39.71 -46.95 -5.54
C GLN A 125 40.96 -47.15 -6.41
N LYS A 126 41.55 -46.07 -6.93
CA LYS A 126 42.78 -46.12 -7.73
C LYS A 126 43.98 -46.64 -6.94
N THR A 127 44.14 -46.24 -5.67
CA THR A 127 45.24 -46.75 -4.83
C THR A 127 45.08 -48.24 -4.52
N THR A 128 43.84 -48.70 -4.32
CA THR A 128 43.55 -50.12 -4.02
C THR A 128 43.78 -51.02 -5.24
N GLU A 129 43.53 -50.54 -6.45
CA GLU A 129 43.82 -51.26 -7.70
C GLU A 129 45.31 -51.31 -8.06
N GLN A 130 46.09 -50.29 -7.69
CA GLN A 130 47.55 -50.27 -7.93
C GLN A 130 48.36 -51.10 -6.92
N THR A 131 47.78 -51.48 -5.79
CA THR A 131 48.45 -52.24 -4.72
C THR A 131 48.11 -53.75 -4.79
N ARG A 132 47.42 -54.18 -5.85
CA ARG A 132 47.00 -55.58 -6.09
C ARG A 132 47.77 -56.18 -7.26
#